data_AF-A0A2S6FYE9-F1
#
_entry.id   AF-A0A2S6FYE9-F1
#
_cell.length_a   1.000
_cell.length_b   1.000
_cell.length_c   1.000
_cell.angle_alpha   90.00
_cell.angle_beta   90.00
_cell.angle_gamma   90.00
#
_symmetry.space_group_name_H-M   'P 1'
#
loop_
_entity.id
_entity.type
_entity.pdbx_description
1 polymer ?
#
loop_
_entity_poly.entity_id
_entity_poly.type
_entity_poly.pdbx_seq_one_letter_code
_entity_poly.pdbx_strand_id
1 'polypeptide(L)'
;MVIVENLCRSELSENGVHIYSYRMTKGNITFSIEGEKTEVQSYGIEVERQDVLDGVVTNIERDALESISPQRYKIHNLLKILYDGRVSPYHFIDIIGEYVDSYVEDFEEGFCDVATN
;
A
#
# COMPACT_ATOMS: atom_id res chain seq x y z
N MET A 1 -7.48 8.42 -5.29
CA MET A 1 -6.54 7.29 -5.29
C MET A 1 -6.85 6.35 -6.46
N VAL A 2 -5.84 5.83 -7.15
CA VAL A 2 -5.98 4.85 -8.24
C VAL A 2 -5.07 3.65 -8.00
N ILE A 3 -5.51 2.44 -8.35
CA ILE A 3 -4.66 1.24 -8.29
C ILE A 3 -3.72 1.26 -9.49
N VAL A 4 -2.42 1.11 -9.25
CA VAL A 4 -1.37 1.15 -10.28
C VAL A 4 -0.63 -0.17 -10.44
N GLU A 5 -0.75 -1.08 -9.47
CA GLU A 5 -0.19 -2.43 -9.54
C GLU A 5 -1.00 -3.37 -8.65
N ASN A 6 -1.10 -4.65 -9.04
CA ASN A 6 -1.82 -5.66 -8.29
C ASN A 6 -1.09 -7.01 -8.39
N LEU A 7 -0.77 -7.59 -7.24
CA LEU A 7 -0.29 -8.96 -7.10
C LEU A 7 -1.39 -9.79 -6.46
N CYS A 8 -1.79 -10.88 -7.13
CA CYS A 8 -2.84 -11.77 -6.64
C CYS A 8 -2.30 -13.16 -6.36
N ARG A 9 -2.82 -13.80 -5.31
CA ARG A 9 -2.60 -15.22 -5.03
C ARG A 9 -3.87 -15.85 -4.48
N SER A 10 -4.04 -17.14 -4.75
CA SER A 10 -5.12 -17.95 -4.20
C SER A 10 -4.56 -19.05 -3.34
N GLU A 11 -5.17 -19.30 -2.20
CA GLU A 11 -4.78 -20.36 -1.27
C GLU A 11 -6.00 -21.23 -0.96
N LEU A 12 -5.85 -22.55 -1.10
CA LEU A 12 -6.89 -23.51 -0.74
C LEU A 12 -6.79 -23.79 0.75
N SER A 13 -7.91 -23.69 1.46
CA SER A 13 -8.05 -24.09 2.86
C SER A 13 -9.15 -25.14 3.01
N GLU A 14 -9.26 -25.73 4.19
CA GLU A 14 -10.34 -26.68 4.51
C GLU A 14 -11.73 -26.04 4.38
N ASN A 15 -11.82 -24.71 4.50
CA ASN A 15 -13.06 -23.94 4.51
C ASN A 15 -13.30 -23.15 3.21
N GLY A 16 -12.62 -23.51 2.12
CA GLY A 16 -12.80 -22.89 0.80
C GLY A 16 -11.52 -22.32 0.22
N VAL A 17 -11.64 -21.25 -0.57
CA VAL A 17 -10.52 -20.57 -1.23
C VAL A 17 -10.36 -19.18 -0.64
N HIS A 18 -9.14 -18.85 -0.22
CA HIS A 18 -8.77 -17.47 0.13
C HIS A 18 -8.09 -16.82 -1.06
N ILE A 19 -8.62 -15.70 -1.53
CA ILE A 19 -8.04 -14.90 -2.61
C ILE A 19 -7.44 -13.64 -2.00
N TYR A 20 -6.13 -13.50 -2.11
CA TYR A 20 -5.41 -12.34 -1.64
C TYR A 20 -5.05 -11.41 -2.79
N SER A 21 -5.22 -10.12 -2.58
CA SER A 21 -4.79 -9.06 -3.49
C SER A 21 -3.94 -8.04 -2.75
N TYR A 22 -2.74 -7.81 -3.25
CA TYR A 22 -1.80 -6.81 -2.76
C TYR A 22 -1.70 -5.73 -3.83
N ARG A 23 -2.23 -4.54 -3.54
CA ARG A 23 -2.44 -3.47 -4.52
C ARG A 23 -1.59 -2.26 -4.16
N MET A 24 -0.73 -1.82 -5.08
CA MET A 24 -0.10 -0.51 -4.96
C MET A 24 -1.08 0.54 -5.44
N THR A 25 -1.26 1.57 -4.62
CA THR A 25 -2.12 2.70 -4.92
C THR A 25 -1.30 3.94 -5.20
N LYS A 26 -1.80 4.81 -6.08
CA LYS A 26 -1.25 6.12 -6.37
C LYS A 26 -2.27 7.18 -5.96
N GLY A 27 -1.80 8.15 -5.22
CA GLY A 27 -2.55 9.32 -4.80
C GLY A 27 -1.65 10.56 -4.83
N ASN A 28 -2.19 11.64 -4.30
CA ASN A 28 -1.47 12.87 -4.07
C ASN A 28 -1.73 13.32 -2.64
N ILE A 29 -0.73 13.92 -2.01
CA ILE A 29 -0.84 14.57 -0.71
C ILE A 29 -0.59 16.06 -0.89
N THR A 30 -1.38 16.89 -0.21
CA THR A 30 -1.25 18.35 -0.30
C THR A 30 -0.61 18.86 0.97
N PHE A 31 0.57 19.46 0.83
CA PHE A 31 1.23 20.19 1.90
C PHE A 31 0.88 21.68 1.81
N SER A 32 0.78 22.33 2.97
CA SER A 32 0.62 23.78 3.05
C SER A 32 1.84 24.34 3.79
N ILE A 33 2.73 25.01 3.06
CA ILE A 33 3.96 25.61 3.60
C ILE A 33 3.88 27.12 3.33
N GLU A 34 3.97 27.93 4.39
CA GLU A 34 3.94 29.40 4.32
C GLU A 34 2.73 30.00 3.55
N GLY A 35 1.61 29.25 3.47
CA GLY A 35 0.40 29.68 2.77
C GLY A 35 0.31 29.23 1.31
N GLU A 36 1.38 28.66 0.76
CA GLU A 36 1.38 28.00 -0.55
C GLU A 36 1.00 26.52 -0.42
N LYS A 37 0.21 26.03 -1.37
CA LYS A 37 -0.21 24.62 -1.41
C LYS A 37 0.62 23.89 -2.45
N THR A 38 1.34 22.87 -2.00
CA THR A 38 2.14 22.01 -2.87
C THR A 38 1.51 20.62 -2.89
N GLU A 39 1.23 20.11 -4.09
CA GLU A 39 0.71 18.76 -4.28
C GLU A 39 1.86 17.83 -4.65
N VAL A 40 2.08 16.80 -3.83
CA VAL A 40 3.13 15.81 -4.03
C VAL A 40 2.49 14.47 -4.31
N GLN A 41 2.94 13.82 -5.38
CA GLN A 41 2.51 12.48 -5.72
C GLN A 41 3.00 11.49 -4.65
N SER A 42 2.12 10.60 -4.18
CA SER A 42 2.48 9.58 -3.20
C SER A 42 1.86 8.23 -3.52
N TYR A 43 2.51 7.18 -3.06
CA TYR A 43 2.11 5.79 -3.27
C TYR A 43 1.76 5.12 -1.95
N GLY A 44 0.72 4.30 -1.96
CA GLY A 44 0.26 3.51 -0.82
C GLY A 44 0.14 2.02 -1.16
N ILE A 45 -0.28 1.23 -0.17
CA ILE A 45 -0.54 -0.20 -0.33
C ILE A 45 -1.90 -0.54 0.28
N GLU A 46 -2.66 -1.39 -0.40
CA GLU A 46 -3.88 -2.02 0.07
C GLU A 46 -3.72 -3.54 0.03
N VAL A 47 -4.08 -4.21 1.12
CA VAL A 47 -4.08 -5.68 1.21
C VAL A 47 -5.51 -6.13 1.45
N GLU A 48 -6.01 -7.01 0.59
CA GLU A 48 -7.35 -7.58 0.67
C GLU A 48 -7.28 -9.11 0.69
N ARG A 49 -8.15 -9.72 1.48
CA ARG A 49 -8.46 -11.15 1.43
C ARG A 49 -9.95 -11.33 1.19
N GLN A 50 -10.30 -12.15 0.21
CA GLN A 50 -11.67 -12.62 -0.01
C GLN A 50 -11.76 -14.10 0.34
N ASP A 51 -12.74 -14.45 1.15
CA ASP A 51 -13.02 -15.83 1.54
C ASP A 51 -14.15 -16.35 0.65
N VAL A 52 -13.89 -17.43 -0.09
CA VAL A 52 -14.81 -17.98 -1.09
C VAL A 52 -15.16 -19.41 -0.72
N LEU A 53 -16.45 -19.67 -0.47
CA LEU A 53 -17.00 -20.99 -0.21
C LEU A 53 -18.03 -21.33 -1.29
N ASP A 54 -17.89 -22.49 -1.92
CA ASP A 54 -18.77 -22.96 -3.00
C ASP A 54 -19.00 -21.92 -4.13
N GLY A 55 -17.95 -21.17 -4.47
CA GLY A 55 -17.98 -20.14 -5.50
C GLY A 55 -18.65 -18.82 -5.07
N VAL A 56 -19.09 -18.71 -3.81
CA VAL A 56 -19.69 -17.50 -3.23
C VAL A 56 -18.67 -16.83 -2.32
N VAL A 57 -18.47 -15.52 -2.51
CA VAL A 57 -17.68 -14.71 -1.57
C VAL A 57 -18.46 -14.57 -0.27
N THR A 58 -17.95 -15.14 0.81
CA THR A 58 -18.59 -15.13 2.13
C THR A 58 -18.05 -14.05 3.03
N ASN A 59 -16.79 -13.64 2.83
CA ASN A 59 -16.17 -12.55 3.58
C ASN A 59 -15.16 -11.77 2.74
N ILE A 60 -15.00 -10.48 3.05
CA ILE A 60 -13.97 -9.62 2.47
C ILE A 60 -13.33 -8.84 3.60
N GLU A 61 -12.03 -9.02 3.76
CA GLU A 61 -11.20 -8.31 4.73
C GLU A 61 -10.21 -7.45 3.99
N ARG A 62 -10.03 -6.22 4.46
CA ARG A 62 -9.15 -5.27 3.78
C ARG A 62 -8.54 -4.31 4.78
N ASP A 63 -7.27 -4.02 4.56
CA ASP A 63 -6.57 -2.93 5.22
C ASP A 63 -5.72 -2.16 4.20
N ALA A 64 -5.46 -0.89 4.47
CA ALA A 64 -4.75 -0.01 3.56
C ALA A 64 -4.00 1.08 4.30
N LEU A 65 -2.83 1.42 3.77
CA LEU A 65 -2.08 2.61 4.17
C LEU A 65 -1.82 3.46 2.94
N GLU A 66 -2.43 4.64 2.95
CA GLU A 66 -2.23 5.63 1.90
C GLU A 66 -0.96 6.44 2.16
N SER A 67 -0.38 6.96 1.08
CA SER A 67 0.70 7.95 1.12
C SER A 67 1.94 7.53 1.94
N ILE A 68 2.50 6.36 1.65
CA ILE A 68 3.68 5.81 2.33
C ILE A 68 4.99 6.46 1.84
N SER A 69 5.13 6.68 0.53
CA SER A 69 6.32 7.32 -0.04
C SER A 69 6.02 7.85 -1.45
N PRO A 70 6.64 8.97 -1.88
CA PRO A 70 6.61 9.42 -3.28
C PRO A 70 7.40 8.48 -4.21
N GLN A 71 8.28 7.63 -3.68
CA GLN A 71 9.18 6.80 -4.46
C GLN A 71 8.54 5.45 -4.85
N ARG A 72 8.02 5.36 -6.09
CA ARG A 72 7.32 4.16 -6.60
C ARG A 72 8.08 2.85 -6.39
N TYR A 73 9.40 2.84 -6.59
CA TYR A 73 10.20 1.62 -6.51
C TYR A 73 10.30 1.06 -5.07
N LYS A 74 10.32 1.94 -4.06
CA LYS A 74 10.30 1.53 -2.64
C LYS A 74 9.00 0.83 -2.30
N ILE A 75 7.87 1.41 -2.73
CA ILE A 75 6.54 0.81 -2.52
C ILE A 75 6.38 -0.51 -3.29
N HIS A 76 6.90 -0.59 -4.51
CA HIS A 76 6.92 -1.85 -5.26
C HIS A 76 7.71 -2.96 -4.53
N ASN A 77 8.86 -2.64 -3.96
CA ASN A 77 9.65 -3.60 -3.19
C ASN A 77 8.91 -4.04 -1.91
N LEU A 78 8.30 -3.09 -1.21
CA LEU A 78 7.49 -3.37 -0.03
C LEU A 78 6.28 -4.25 -0.36
N LEU A 79 5.61 -3.99 -1.49
CA LEU A 79 4.51 -4.81 -1.99
C LEU A 79 4.93 -6.28 -2.20
N LYS A 80 6.14 -6.49 -2.75
CA LYS A 80 6.71 -7.85 -2.91
C LYS A 80 6.98 -8.52 -1.57
N ILE A 81 7.54 -7.80 -0.60
CA ILE A 81 7.80 -8.34 0.75
C ILE A 81 6.48 -8.84 1.37
N LEU A 82 5.40 -8.05 1.26
CA LEU A 82 4.08 -8.44 1.78
C LEU A 82 3.50 -9.66 1.06
N TYR A 83 3.62 -9.69 -0.27
CA TYR A 83 3.14 -10.80 -1.11
C TYR A 83 3.89 -12.12 -0.84
N ASP A 84 5.22 -12.05 -0.77
CA ASP A 84 6.08 -13.21 -0.52
C ASP A 84 5.92 -13.71 0.93
N GLY A 85 5.77 -12.78 1.87
CA GLY A 85 5.51 -13.05 3.28
C GLY A 85 4.09 -13.53 3.59
N ARG A 86 3.18 -13.59 2.60
CA ARG A 86 1.77 -13.98 2.77
C ARG A 86 1.04 -13.14 3.83
N VAL A 87 1.36 -11.86 3.90
CA VAL A 87 0.81 -10.97 4.92
C VAL A 87 -0.70 -10.85 4.71
N SER A 88 -1.48 -11.11 5.76
CA SER A 88 -2.92 -10.92 5.74
C SER A 88 -3.29 -9.47 6.07
N PRO A 89 -4.50 -9.01 5.69
CA PRO A 89 -4.98 -7.67 6.07
C PRO A 89 -4.85 -7.39 7.57
N TYR A 90 -5.11 -8.38 8.43
CA TYR A 90 -5.01 -8.22 9.89
C TYR A 90 -3.61 -7.92 10.43
N HIS A 91 -2.56 -8.43 9.78
CA HIS A 91 -1.17 -8.22 10.20
C HIS A 91 -0.48 -7.15 9.34
N PHE A 92 -1.23 -6.47 8.47
CA PHE A 92 -0.67 -5.53 7.51
C PHE A 92 0.07 -4.38 8.19
N ILE A 93 -0.57 -3.73 9.17
CA ILE A 93 0.00 -2.59 9.89
C ILE A 93 1.22 -3.00 10.72
N ASP A 94 1.17 -4.16 11.36
CA ASP A 94 2.28 -4.68 12.18
C ASP A 94 3.56 -4.88 11.35
N ILE A 95 3.42 -5.36 10.12
CA ILE A 95 4.56 -5.57 9.22
C ILE A 95 4.99 -4.25 8.56
N ILE A 96 4.05 -3.44 8.09
CA ILE A 96 4.38 -2.25 7.30
C ILE A 96 4.90 -1.10 8.15
N GLY A 97 4.46 -1.00 9.41
CA GLY A 97 4.85 0.08 10.33
C GLY A 97 6.36 0.22 10.47
N GLU A 98 7.08 -0.90 10.56
CA GLU A 98 8.55 -0.90 10.66
C GLU A 98 9.24 -0.25 9.45
N TYR A 99 8.63 -0.30 8.26
CA TYR A 99 9.18 0.29 7.04
C TYR A 99 8.75 1.74 6.87
N VAL A 100 7.49 2.05 7.19
CA VAL A 100 6.88 3.38 7.00
C VAL A 100 7.65 4.43 7.78
N ASP A 101 8.04 4.14 9.02
CA ASP A 101 8.79 5.07 9.86
C ASP A 101 10.10 5.52 9.17
N SER A 102 10.77 4.62 8.45
CA SER A 102 11.99 4.94 7.69
C SER A 102 11.74 5.69 6.38
N TYR A 103 10.50 5.68 5.86
CA TYR A 103 10.16 6.28 4.57
C TYR A 103 9.60 7.71 4.72
N VAL A 104 9.39 8.19 5.95
CA VAL A 104 8.99 9.57 6.21
C VAL A 104 10.00 10.57 5.61
N GLU A 105 11.29 10.25 5.66
CA GLU A 105 12.37 11.06 5.09
C GLU A 105 12.25 11.24 3.56
N ASP A 106 11.56 10.34 2.85
CA ASP A 106 11.38 10.45 1.40
C ASP A 106 10.56 11.67 0.99
N PHE A 107 9.69 12.14 1.88
CA PHE A 107 8.94 13.36 1.65
C PHE A 107 9.84 14.58 1.81
N GLU A 108 10.80 14.57 2.74
CA GLU A 108 11.81 15.62 2.92
C GLU A 108 12.70 15.81 1.68
N GLU A 109 13.18 14.71 1.09
CA GLU A 109 13.99 14.74 -0.14
C GLU A 109 13.19 15.28 -1.34
N GLY A 110 11.91 14.93 -1.42
CA GLY A 110 10.99 15.47 -2.42
C GLY A 110 10.78 16.99 -2.36
N PHE A 111 11.04 17.64 -1.20
CA PHE A 111 10.95 19.11 -1.07
C PHE A 111 12.19 19.83 -1.65
N CYS A 112 13.38 19.21 -1.65
CA CYS A 112 14.60 19.85 -2.14
C CYS A 112 14.58 20.13 -3.64
N ASP A 113 13.93 19.27 -4.44
CA ASP A 113 13.78 19.50 -5.89
C ASP A 113 12.81 20.65 -6.22
N VAL A 114 11.90 20.98 -5.31
CA VAL A 114 10.92 22.07 -5.49
C VAL A 114 11.44 23.41 -4.99
N ALA A 115 12.31 23.39 -3.96
CA ALA A 115 12.86 24.60 -3.33
C ALA A 115 14.10 25.20 -4.02
N THR A 116 14.66 24.54 -5.04
CA THR A 116 15.89 25.00 -5.73
C THR A 116 15.62 25.72 -7.07
N ASN A 117 14.37 26.07 -7.38
CA ASN A 117 14.01 26.82 -8.60
C ASN A 117 13.44 28.22 -8.30
#